data_AF-A0A1H3GV41-F1
#
_entry.id   AF-A0A1H3GV41-F1
#
_cell.length_a   1.000
_cell.length_b   1.000
_cell.length_c   1.000
_cell.angle_alpha   90.00
_cell.angle_beta   90.00
_cell.angle_gamma   90.00
#
_symmetry.space_group_name_H-M   'P 1'
#
loop_
_entity.id
_entity.type
_entity.pdbx_description
1 polymer ?
#
loop_
_entity_poly.entity_id
_entity_poly.type
_entity_poly.pdbx_seq_one_letter_code
_entity_poly.pdbx_strand_id
1 'polypeptide(L)'
;MSKGKKKGVKPEKKDIKKSEEIEEIESEEVEVSEVSEDVESSEEEAEAVTDESFEEEDESEEEEKPVKEKKPVEKKAVAVSPEKQEWEKLSFAERCKRDPVIPVMVILAFVAIVVAVIYFMLPNSKSPSMGFTLDEFRTRYDNADVATQLYANGMDIGINYVNYVDRSTTPSILAEKETFTVDSSYVDYFNGDASLILDAGLEGATRKTDNEVAYIRVYVEYDFDPVWMIFANTLQALYPELSKFDALDIAIHAMNDYKGDNLYTCRGDIAFRLIPVKKTVDGVEKTYIVIEAVPKNSINESMIGSTLEVTASTSAVSEETTSMPETVT
;
A
#
# COMPACT_ATOMS: atom_id res chain seq x y z
N MET A 1 30.69 -22.46 -51.42
CA MET A 1 31.58 -21.57 -52.20
C MET A 1 30.73 -20.48 -52.81
N SER A 2 30.89 -19.24 -52.34
CA SER A 2 30.13 -18.05 -52.75
C SER A 2 31.10 -17.03 -53.36
N LYS A 3 30.77 -16.48 -54.54
CA LYS A 3 31.33 -15.23 -55.06
C LYS A 3 30.26 -14.51 -55.89
N GLY A 4 29.78 -13.38 -55.38
CA GLY A 4 28.99 -12.39 -56.11
C GLY A 4 29.32 -10.99 -55.56
N LYS A 5 29.94 -10.15 -56.38
CA LYS A 5 30.56 -8.86 -56.05
C LYS A 5 29.54 -7.73 -55.84
N LYS A 6 29.92 -6.79 -54.94
CA LYS A 6 29.32 -5.47 -54.69
C LYS A 6 29.59 -4.43 -55.81
N LYS A 7 28.60 -3.57 -56.04
CA LYS A 7 28.63 -2.13 -56.43
C LYS A 7 27.34 -1.54 -55.83
N GLY A 8 27.25 -0.42 -55.10
CA GLY A 8 28.04 0.81 -55.06
C GLY A 8 27.18 1.95 -55.63
N VAL A 9 26.33 2.59 -54.82
CA VAL A 9 25.59 3.82 -55.18
C VAL A 9 25.80 4.85 -54.07
N LYS A 10 26.20 6.06 -54.48
CA LYS A 10 26.48 7.26 -53.65
C LYS A 10 25.19 8.01 -53.29
N PRO A 11 25.19 8.81 -52.20
CA PRO A 11 24.05 9.63 -51.79
C PRO A 11 24.06 11.01 -52.50
N GLU A 12 22.88 11.52 -52.85
CA GLU A 12 22.66 12.93 -53.20
C GLU A 12 22.31 13.73 -51.95
N LYS A 13 23.03 14.85 -51.76
CA LYS A 13 22.68 15.95 -50.87
C LYS A 13 21.76 16.91 -51.61
N LYS A 14 20.75 17.44 -50.92
CA LYS A 14 20.13 18.75 -51.24
C LYS A 14 19.97 19.54 -49.95
N ASP A 15 20.71 20.64 -49.86
CA ASP A 15 20.52 21.73 -48.90
C ASP A 15 19.31 22.57 -49.35
N ILE A 16 18.38 22.90 -48.44
CA ILE A 16 17.54 24.11 -48.53
C ILE A 16 17.40 24.73 -47.13
N LYS A 17 17.53 26.05 -47.13
CA LYS A 17 17.64 27.01 -46.02
C LYS A 17 16.37 27.20 -45.18
N LYS A 18 16.65 27.61 -43.95
CA LYS A 18 15.90 28.43 -42.97
C LYS A 18 14.92 29.45 -43.56
N SER A 19 13.71 29.52 -42.98
CA SER A 19 12.90 30.72 -42.82
C SER A 19 12.05 30.60 -41.55
N GLU A 20 12.29 31.51 -40.60
CA GLU A 20 11.36 31.88 -39.52
C GLU A 20 10.17 32.62 -40.15
N GLU A 21 8.94 32.27 -39.77
CA GLU A 21 7.83 33.22 -39.74
C GLU A 21 6.87 32.81 -38.63
N ILE A 22 6.63 33.78 -37.75
CA ILE A 22 5.68 33.81 -36.64
C ILE A 22 4.37 34.29 -37.25
N GLU A 23 3.27 33.57 -37.05
CA GLU A 23 1.93 34.15 -37.18
C GLU A 23 1.15 33.94 -35.88
N GLU A 24 0.85 35.06 -35.24
CA GLU A 24 -0.22 35.27 -34.29
C GLU A 24 -1.56 34.81 -34.89
N ILE A 25 -2.37 34.09 -34.13
CA ILE A 25 -3.82 34.09 -34.36
C ILE A 25 -4.50 34.42 -33.04
N GLU A 26 -5.16 35.58 -33.08
CA GLU A 26 -6.06 36.16 -32.10
C GLU A 26 -7.26 35.27 -31.78
N SER A 27 -7.68 35.41 -30.52
CA SER A 27 -9.02 35.29 -29.94
C SER A 27 -10.22 35.17 -30.87
N GLU A 28 -11.12 34.23 -30.53
CA GLU A 28 -12.56 34.40 -30.70
C GLU A 28 -13.29 33.88 -29.44
N GLU A 29 -14.02 34.77 -28.79
CA GLU A 29 -14.94 34.50 -27.68
C GLU A 29 -16.31 34.01 -28.18
N VAL A 30 -17.16 33.62 -27.22
CA VAL A 30 -18.64 33.52 -27.26
C VAL A 30 -19.13 32.12 -27.71
N GLU A 31 -19.99 31.38 -27.01
CA GLU A 31 -21.22 31.77 -26.32
C GLU A 31 -21.66 30.70 -25.28
N VAL A 32 -22.19 31.16 -24.16
CA VAL A 32 -22.85 30.37 -23.11
C VAL A 32 -24.27 30.06 -23.58
N SER A 33 -24.69 28.79 -23.55
CA SER A 33 -26.11 28.43 -23.66
C SER A 33 -26.65 27.95 -22.31
N GLU A 34 -27.57 28.72 -21.76
CA GLU A 34 -28.46 28.36 -20.67
C GLU A 34 -29.32 27.13 -21.04
N VAL A 35 -29.42 26.16 -20.12
CA VAL A 35 -30.63 25.34 -19.95
C VAL A 35 -30.90 25.17 -18.46
N SER A 36 -32.13 25.51 -18.13
CA SER A 36 -32.90 25.47 -16.87
C SER A 36 -32.94 24.14 -16.12
N GLU A 37 -33.05 24.20 -14.79
CA GLU A 37 -34.19 23.62 -14.04
C GLU A 37 -34.26 24.19 -12.61
N ASP A 38 -35.38 24.87 -12.33
CA ASP A 38 -35.96 25.10 -11.01
C ASP A 38 -36.53 23.78 -10.46
N VAL A 39 -36.37 23.48 -9.17
CA VAL A 39 -37.47 23.20 -8.21
C VAL A 39 -36.89 23.24 -6.77
N GLU A 40 -37.42 24.17 -6.00
CA GLU A 40 -37.31 24.30 -4.55
C GLU A 40 -38.40 23.48 -3.82
N SER A 41 -38.22 23.22 -2.52
CA SER A 41 -39.19 22.69 -1.52
C SER A 41 -39.54 21.21 -1.58
N SER A 42 -39.82 20.49 -0.50
CA SER A 42 -39.68 20.57 0.97
C SER A 42 -40.38 19.30 1.47
N GLU A 43 -39.94 18.72 2.59
CA GLU A 43 -40.79 18.16 3.68
C GLU A 43 -40.08 17.02 4.41
N GLU A 44 -39.97 17.24 5.71
CA GLU A 44 -39.75 16.27 6.77
C GLU A 44 -40.84 15.19 6.74
N GLU A 45 -40.47 13.94 7.03
CA GLU A 45 -41.29 13.09 7.89
C GLU A 45 -40.39 12.18 8.73
N ALA A 46 -40.82 12.03 9.97
CA ALA A 46 -40.11 11.41 11.08
C ALA A 46 -40.55 9.96 11.34
N GLU A 47 -39.74 9.30 12.16
CA GLU A 47 -40.02 8.13 13.00
C GLU A 47 -40.15 6.73 12.34
N ALA A 48 -39.26 5.82 12.73
CA ALA A 48 -39.61 4.79 13.73
C ALA A 48 -38.38 3.97 14.15
N VAL A 49 -38.13 4.00 15.47
CA VAL A 49 -37.22 3.16 16.24
C VAL A 49 -37.70 1.70 16.24
N THR A 50 -36.79 0.73 16.12
CA THR A 50 -36.90 -0.55 16.85
C THR A 50 -35.50 -1.03 17.24
N ASP A 51 -35.19 -0.87 18.52
CA ASP A 51 -34.17 -1.61 19.27
C ASP A 51 -34.60 -3.08 19.41
N GLU A 52 -33.68 -4.01 19.22
CA GLU A 52 -33.70 -5.32 19.90
C GLU A 52 -32.29 -5.63 20.41
N SER A 53 -32.00 -5.14 21.61
CA SER A 53 -30.95 -5.66 22.51
C SER A 53 -31.58 -6.69 23.44
N PHE A 54 -31.12 -7.95 23.38
CA PHE A 54 -31.58 -9.00 24.29
C PHE A 54 -30.63 -9.17 25.48
N GLU A 55 -31.00 -8.47 26.56
CA GLU A 55 -31.05 -8.89 27.97
C GLU A 55 -30.00 -9.89 28.52
N GLU A 56 -29.13 -9.39 29.40
CA GLU A 56 -28.72 -10.06 30.63
C GLU A 56 -29.52 -9.44 31.79
N GLU A 57 -30.38 -10.21 32.45
CA GLU A 57 -31.01 -9.83 33.73
C GLU A 57 -30.37 -10.63 34.88
N ASP A 58 -29.85 -9.87 35.84
CA ASP A 58 -29.42 -10.30 37.17
C ASP A 58 -30.41 -9.68 38.16
N GLU A 59 -31.24 -10.49 38.83
CA GLU A 59 -32.13 -10.04 39.90
C GLU A 59 -31.88 -10.83 41.19
N SER A 60 -31.69 -10.08 42.27
CA SER A 60 -31.55 -10.54 43.66
C SER A 60 -32.76 -10.16 44.51
N GLU A 61 -33.25 -11.13 45.30
CA GLU A 61 -34.05 -11.04 46.56
C GLU A 61 -35.49 -10.43 46.45
N GLU A 62 -36.58 -10.91 47.07
CA GLU A 62 -36.84 -11.82 48.20
C GLU A 62 -38.36 -12.21 48.27
N GLU A 63 -38.68 -13.19 49.14
CA GLU A 63 -40.00 -13.54 49.78
C GLU A 63 -41.01 -14.58 49.20
N GLU A 64 -40.95 -15.80 49.79
CA GLU A 64 -42.00 -16.67 50.40
C GLU A 64 -43.48 -16.61 49.89
N LYS A 65 -44.18 -17.68 49.46
CA LYS A 65 -44.61 -18.98 50.08
C LYS A 65 -45.71 -19.60 49.15
N PRO A 66 -46.31 -20.80 49.36
CA PRO A 66 -45.79 -22.15 49.60
C PRO A 66 -46.37 -23.26 48.65
N VAL A 67 -45.64 -24.38 48.54
CA VAL A 67 -46.07 -25.79 48.35
C VAL A 67 -47.09 -26.15 47.25
N LYS A 68 -46.61 -26.86 46.21
CA LYS A 68 -47.26 -28.08 45.67
C LYS A 68 -46.20 -29.11 45.27
N GLU A 69 -46.20 -30.22 45.99
CA GLU A 69 -45.41 -31.42 45.75
C GLU A 69 -45.55 -31.91 44.30
N LYS A 70 -44.43 -32.07 43.60
CA LYS A 70 -44.31 -32.99 42.45
C LYS A 70 -43.08 -33.86 42.65
N LYS A 71 -43.35 -35.16 42.59
CA LYS A 71 -42.45 -36.31 42.79
C LYS A 71 -41.06 -36.11 42.18
N PRO A 72 -39.97 -36.55 42.84
CA PRO A 72 -38.67 -36.58 42.20
C PRO A 72 -38.72 -37.57 41.04
N VAL A 73 -38.53 -37.07 39.83
CA VAL A 73 -38.16 -37.89 38.68
C VAL A 73 -36.76 -38.39 38.97
N GLU A 74 -36.64 -39.69 39.26
CA GLU A 74 -35.37 -40.40 39.27
C GLU A 74 -34.66 -40.13 37.94
N LYS A 75 -33.72 -39.19 37.93
CA LYS A 75 -32.65 -39.18 36.94
C LYS A 75 -31.89 -40.47 37.18
N LYS A 76 -32.11 -41.47 36.32
CA LYS A 76 -31.19 -42.61 36.18
C LYS A 76 -29.79 -42.02 36.07
N ALA A 77 -29.03 -42.12 37.16
CA ALA A 77 -27.61 -41.89 37.14
C ALA A 77 -27.08 -42.86 36.07
N VAL A 78 -26.63 -42.31 34.95
CA VAL A 78 -25.79 -43.05 34.02
C VAL A 78 -24.64 -43.51 34.87
N ALA A 79 -24.59 -44.82 35.14
CA ALA A 79 -23.52 -45.43 35.89
C ALA A 79 -22.24 -45.24 35.07
N VAL A 80 -21.56 -44.12 35.31
CA VAL A 80 -20.18 -43.93 34.89
C VAL A 80 -19.43 -45.10 35.49
N SER A 81 -18.76 -45.90 34.66
CA SER A 81 -18.02 -47.06 35.15
C SER A 81 -17.07 -46.60 36.27
N PRO A 82 -16.92 -47.38 37.36
CA PRO A 82 -16.07 -47.00 38.49
C PRO A 82 -14.63 -46.70 38.02
N GLU A 83 -14.16 -47.35 36.95
CA GLU A 83 -12.87 -47.06 36.32
C GLU A 83 -12.74 -45.63 35.80
N LYS A 84 -13.77 -45.04 35.20
CA LYS A 84 -13.72 -43.66 34.69
C LYS A 84 -13.60 -42.64 35.82
N GLN A 85 -14.34 -42.84 36.92
CA GLN A 85 -14.31 -41.96 38.09
C GLN A 85 -12.98 -42.05 38.86
N GLU A 86 -12.36 -43.23 38.90
CA GLU A 86 -11.01 -43.39 39.45
C GLU A 86 -9.95 -42.75 38.56
N TRP A 87 -10.10 -42.84 37.24
CA TRP A 87 -9.19 -42.21 36.29
C TRP A 87 -9.20 -40.69 36.36
N GLU A 88 -10.39 -40.08 36.51
CA GLU A 88 -10.57 -38.63 36.65
C GLU A 88 -10.03 -38.05 37.97
N LYS A 89 -9.75 -38.89 38.98
CA LYS A 89 -9.17 -38.48 40.26
C LYS A 89 -7.65 -38.65 40.34
N LEU A 90 -7.05 -39.40 39.40
CA LEU A 90 -5.60 -39.60 39.36
C LEU A 90 -4.88 -38.34 38.90
N SER A 91 -3.68 -38.11 39.46
CA SER A 91 -2.79 -37.05 39.01
C SER A 91 -2.29 -37.30 37.58
N PHE A 92 -1.92 -36.24 36.84
CA PHE A 92 -1.44 -36.37 35.46
C PHE A 92 -0.28 -37.37 35.32
N ALA A 93 0.64 -37.37 36.29
CA ALA A 93 1.78 -38.30 36.33
C ALA A 93 1.35 -39.77 36.46
N GLU A 94 0.28 -40.06 37.20
CA GLU A 94 -0.26 -41.43 37.34
C GLU A 94 -1.06 -41.84 36.11
N ARG A 95 -1.79 -40.91 35.48
CA ARG A 95 -2.48 -41.18 34.21
C ARG A 95 -1.47 -41.52 33.10
N CYS A 96 -0.37 -40.78 33.00
CA CYS A 96 0.71 -41.04 32.03
C CYS A 96 1.43 -42.38 32.26
N LYS A 97 1.43 -42.93 33.47
CA LYS A 97 1.96 -44.28 33.75
C LYS A 97 0.97 -45.39 33.36
N ARG A 98 -0.33 -45.12 33.46
CA ARG A 98 -1.40 -46.07 33.14
C ARG A 98 -1.68 -46.13 31.64
N ASP A 99 -1.49 -45.03 30.93
CA ASP A 99 -1.70 -44.94 29.49
C ASP A 99 -0.53 -44.19 28.80
N PRO A 100 0.30 -44.91 28.01
CA PRO A 100 1.42 -44.33 27.29
C PRO A 100 1.01 -43.43 26.11
N VAL A 101 -0.27 -43.42 25.72
CA VAL A 101 -0.78 -42.54 24.65
C VAL A 101 -0.87 -41.09 25.12
N ILE A 102 -1.15 -40.84 26.41
CA ILE A 102 -1.26 -39.48 26.97
C ILE A 102 0.02 -38.65 26.75
N PRO A 103 1.23 -39.10 27.15
CA PRO A 103 2.44 -38.31 26.92
C PRO A 103 2.73 -38.10 25.44
N VAL A 104 2.42 -39.07 24.57
CA VAL A 104 2.58 -38.92 23.11
C VAL A 104 1.63 -37.85 22.56
N MET A 105 0.37 -37.85 23.00
CA MET A 105 -0.62 -36.84 22.59
C MET A 105 -0.25 -35.44 23.08
N VAL A 106 0.32 -35.33 24.29
CA VAL A 106 0.79 -34.03 24.83
C VAL A 106 1.98 -33.51 24.03
N ILE A 107 2.92 -34.38 23.64
CA ILE A 107 4.03 -33.99 22.76
C ILE A 107 3.51 -33.57 21.39
N LEU A 108 2.57 -34.32 20.80
CA LEU A 108 1.95 -33.94 19.52
C LEU A 108 1.21 -32.61 19.60
N ALA A 109 0.48 -32.34 20.69
CA ALA A 109 -0.17 -31.06 20.91
C ALA A 109 0.85 -29.92 20.99
N PHE A 110 1.97 -30.13 21.71
CA PHE A 110 3.05 -29.15 21.77
C PHE A 110 3.68 -28.90 20.39
N VAL A 111 3.95 -29.95 19.61
CA VAL A 111 4.45 -29.84 18.24
C VAL A 111 3.46 -29.08 17.36
N ALA A 112 2.15 -29.35 17.47
CA ALA A 112 1.12 -28.64 16.72
C ALA A 112 1.10 -27.15 17.05
N ILE A 113 1.24 -26.78 18.33
CA ILE A 113 1.36 -25.37 18.75
C ILE A 113 2.60 -24.72 18.14
N VAL A 114 3.76 -25.38 18.20
CA VAL A 114 5.00 -24.86 17.61
C VAL A 114 4.85 -24.68 16.10
N VAL A 115 4.27 -25.64 15.40
CA VAL A 115 3.99 -25.54 13.94
C VAL A 115 3.03 -24.39 13.65
N ALA A 116 1.98 -24.20 14.45
CA ALA A 116 1.06 -23.07 14.30
C ALA A 116 1.78 -21.72 14.50
N VAL A 117 2.62 -21.60 15.54
CA VAL A 117 3.40 -20.38 15.78
C VAL A 117 4.35 -20.09 14.62
N ILE A 118 5.07 -21.09 14.12
CA ILE A 118 5.95 -20.95 12.95
C ILE A 118 5.14 -20.53 11.72
N TYR A 119 3.98 -21.15 11.50
CA TYR A 119 3.09 -20.83 10.39
C TYR A 119 2.66 -19.36 10.38
N PHE A 120 2.39 -18.77 11.55
CA PHE A 120 2.02 -17.35 11.65
C PHE A 120 3.22 -16.40 11.65
N MET A 121 4.36 -16.77 12.21
CA MET A 121 5.53 -15.88 12.29
C MET A 121 6.37 -15.84 11.01
N LEU A 122 6.41 -16.95 10.27
CA LEU A 122 7.31 -17.09 9.12
C LEU A 122 6.94 -16.14 7.96
N PRO A 123 5.66 -15.95 7.58
CA PRO A 123 5.26 -14.95 6.59
C PRO A 123 5.71 -13.54 6.98
N ASN A 124 5.53 -13.13 8.25
CA ASN A 124 5.93 -11.81 8.73
C ASN A 124 7.44 -11.58 8.68
N SER A 125 8.24 -12.62 8.91
CA SER A 125 9.70 -12.54 8.82
C SER A 125 10.22 -12.62 7.38
N LYS A 126 9.55 -13.36 6.49
CA LYS A 126 9.99 -13.58 5.10
C LYS A 126 9.42 -12.57 4.12
N SER A 127 8.32 -11.92 4.49
CA SER A 127 7.65 -10.90 3.71
C SER A 127 7.16 -9.83 4.69
N PRO A 128 8.04 -8.93 5.11
CA PRO A 128 7.60 -7.74 5.85
C PRO A 128 6.60 -6.95 5.01
N SER A 129 5.69 -6.24 5.68
CA SER A 129 4.67 -5.41 5.04
C SER A 129 4.87 -3.93 5.33
N MET A 130 4.17 -3.10 4.56
CA MET A 130 4.06 -1.66 4.75
C MET A 130 2.93 -1.26 5.71
N GLY A 131 2.19 -2.22 6.28
CA GLY A 131 1.13 -1.95 7.26
C GLY A 131 -0.18 -1.38 6.69
N PHE A 132 -0.40 -1.53 5.39
CA PHE A 132 -1.66 -1.17 4.72
C PHE A 132 -1.95 -2.14 3.58
N THR A 133 -3.22 -2.24 3.20
CA THR A 133 -3.69 -3.05 2.06
C THR A 133 -3.54 -2.33 0.73
N LEU A 134 -3.61 -3.07 -0.39
CA LEU A 134 -3.59 -2.47 -1.72
C LEU A 134 -4.74 -1.46 -1.93
N ASP A 135 -5.94 -1.75 -1.42
CA ASP A 135 -7.10 -0.87 -1.57
C ASP A 135 -6.94 0.42 -0.76
N GLU A 136 -6.33 0.34 0.43
CA GLU A 136 -5.97 1.53 1.21
C GLU A 136 -4.93 2.36 0.48
N PHE A 137 -3.89 1.74 -0.09
CA PHE A 137 -2.90 2.46 -0.89
C PHE A 137 -3.55 3.18 -2.07
N ARG A 138 -4.40 2.49 -2.85
CA ARG A 138 -5.10 3.08 -4.00
C ARG A 138 -5.95 4.26 -3.56
N THR A 139 -6.75 4.08 -2.52
CA THR A 139 -7.60 5.13 -1.96
C THR A 139 -6.78 6.35 -1.54
N ARG A 140 -5.63 6.14 -0.88
CA ARG A 140 -4.75 7.25 -0.47
C ARG A 140 -4.07 7.91 -1.65
N TYR A 141 -3.68 7.12 -2.67
CA TYR A 141 -3.00 7.60 -3.86
C TYR A 141 -3.92 8.44 -4.75
N ASP A 142 -5.17 8.03 -4.93
CA ASP A 142 -6.16 8.74 -5.75
C ASP A 142 -6.68 10.00 -5.03
N ASN A 143 -6.78 9.97 -3.70
CA ASN A 143 -7.23 11.10 -2.88
C ASN A 143 -6.11 12.01 -2.36
N ALA A 144 -4.86 11.76 -2.75
CA ALA A 144 -3.75 12.61 -2.34
C ALA A 144 -3.89 14.03 -2.92
N ASP A 145 -3.42 15.02 -2.18
CA ASP A 145 -3.50 16.43 -2.59
C ASP A 145 -2.78 16.68 -3.93
N VAL A 146 -1.67 15.97 -4.18
CA VAL A 146 -0.94 16.03 -5.45
C VAL A 146 -1.79 15.50 -6.60
N ALA A 147 -2.41 14.32 -6.47
CA ALA A 147 -3.31 13.76 -7.48
C ALA A 147 -4.49 14.68 -7.78
N THR A 148 -5.12 15.23 -6.73
CA THR A 148 -6.24 16.17 -6.88
C THR A 148 -5.83 17.44 -7.63
N GLN A 149 -4.65 17.99 -7.33
CA GLN A 149 -4.12 19.16 -8.04
C GLN A 149 -3.76 18.86 -9.49
N LEU A 150 -3.16 17.70 -9.76
CA LEU A 150 -2.82 17.27 -11.11
C LEU A 150 -4.07 17.08 -11.97
N TYR A 151 -5.09 16.45 -11.39
CA TYR A 151 -6.39 16.27 -12.05
C TYR A 151 -7.03 17.61 -12.40
N ALA A 152 -6.99 18.58 -11.49
CA ALA A 152 -7.48 19.94 -11.75
C ALA A 152 -6.71 20.65 -12.89
N ASN A 153 -5.47 20.27 -13.15
CA ASN A 153 -4.64 20.76 -14.26
C ASN A 153 -4.75 19.89 -15.53
N GLY A 154 -5.72 18.96 -15.58
CA GLY A 154 -5.96 18.09 -16.74
C GLY A 154 -5.03 16.87 -16.84
N MET A 155 -4.29 16.54 -15.77
CA MET A 155 -3.41 15.39 -15.71
C MET A 155 -3.98 14.36 -14.73
N ASP A 156 -4.64 13.33 -15.25
CA ASP A 156 -5.11 12.20 -14.44
C ASP A 156 -3.96 11.23 -14.16
N ILE A 157 -3.67 10.99 -12.89
CA ILE A 157 -2.67 10.02 -12.43
C ILE A 157 -3.28 8.89 -11.59
N GLY A 158 -4.61 8.81 -11.50
CA GLY A 158 -5.32 7.88 -10.61
C GLY A 158 -5.25 6.41 -11.04
N ILE A 159 -5.27 5.50 -10.07
CA ILE A 159 -5.12 4.07 -10.32
C ILE A 159 -6.43 3.46 -10.83
N ASN A 160 -6.56 3.39 -12.15
CA ASN A 160 -7.74 2.89 -12.86
C ASN A 160 -8.11 1.47 -12.44
N TYR A 161 -7.19 0.52 -12.63
CA TYR A 161 -7.46 -0.89 -12.34
C TYR A 161 -6.20 -1.59 -11.86
N VAL A 162 -6.37 -2.56 -10.96
CA VAL A 162 -5.30 -3.43 -10.48
C VAL A 162 -5.79 -4.87 -10.53
N ASN A 163 -4.99 -5.74 -11.13
CA ASN A 163 -5.26 -7.17 -11.22
C ASN A 163 -4.13 -7.96 -10.58
N TYR A 164 -4.50 -9.04 -9.89
CA TYR A 164 -3.53 -10.05 -9.47
C TYR A 164 -3.02 -10.82 -10.68
N VAL A 165 -1.71 -11.02 -10.75
CA VAL A 165 -1.02 -11.60 -11.90
C VAL A 165 -0.04 -12.68 -11.48
N ASP A 166 0.18 -13.65 -12.35
CA ASP A 166 1.29 -14.58 -12.21
C ASP A 166 2.58 -13.92 -12.73
N ARG A 167 3.59 -13.83 -11.87
CA ARG A 167 4.89 -13.24 -12.19
C ARG A 167 5.68 -14.05 -13.21
N SER A 168 5.35 -15.33 -13.41
CA SER A 168 5.97 -16.18 -14.44
C SER A 168 5.55 -15.77 -15.86
N THR A 169 4.33 -15.24 -16.02
CA THR A 169 3.80 -14.76 -17.31
C THR A 169 3.89 -13.25 -17.45
N THR A 170 3.89 -12.53 -16.33
CA THR A 170 3.95 -11.06 -16.28
C THR A 170 5.18 -10.66 -15.48
N PRO A 171 6.38 -10.62 -16.10
CA PRO A 171 7.60 -10.26 -15.41
C PRO A 171 7.56 -8.79 -14.97
N SER A 172 8.35 -8.47 -13.93
CA SER A 172 8.43 -7.11 -13.42
C SER A 172 8.92 -6.12 -14.45
N ILE A 173 8.46 -4.87 -14.33
CA ILE A 173 9.02 -3.74 -15.07
C ILE A 173 10.52 -3.58 -14.79
N LEU A 174 11.01 -3.93 -13.58
CA LEU A 174 12.43 -3.80 -13.25
C LEU A 174 13.32 -4.83 -13.94
N ALA A 175 12.76 -5.98 -14.35
CA ALA A 175 13.50 -7.09 -14.95
C ALA A 175 14.84 -7.36 -14.22
N GLU A 176 15.98 -7.25 -14.91
CA GLU A 176 17.32 -7.51 -14.35
C GLU A 176 17.78 -6.49 -13.30
N LYS A 177 17.07 -5.36 -13.12
CA LYS A 177 17.38 -4.33 -12.13
C LYS A 177 16.71 -4.56 -10.78
N GLU A 178 15.94 -5.64 -10.66
CA GLU A 178 15.32 -6.05 -9.41
C GLU A 178 16.40 -6.50 -8.42
N THR A 179 16.58 -5.76 -7.32
CA THR A 179 17.51 -6.12 -6.23
C THR A 179 16.78 -6.60 -4.98
N PHE A 180 15.47 -6.38 -4.92
CA PHE A 180 14.59 -6.81 -3.87
C PHE A 180 13.55 -7.76 -4.45
N THR A 181 13.42 -8.95 -3.86
CA THR A 181 12.44 -9.96 -4.25
C THR A 181 11.81 -10.57 -3.00
N VAL A 182 10.52 -10.78 -3.04
CA VAL A 182 9.77 -11.54 -2.03
C VAL A 182 9.51 -12.96 -2.51
N ASP A 183 9.45 -13.90 -1.57
CA ASP A 183 9.16 -15.30 -1.85
C ASP A 183 7.69 -15.47 -2.29
N SER A 184 7.50 -15.85 -3.56
CA SER A 184 6.21 -16.09 -4.21
C SER A 184 5.27 -17.07 -3.46
N SER A 185 5.81 -17.88 -2.55
CA SER A 185 5.00 -18.77 -1.71
C SER A 185 4.09 -17.99 -0.76
N TYR A 186 4.52 -16.80 -0.32
CA TYR A 186 3.84 -16.00 0.72
C TYR A 186 3.13 -14.76 0.18
N VAL A 187 3.28 -14.45 -1.10
CA VAL A 187 2.74 -13.23 -1.70
C VAL A 187 1.95 -13.50 -2.98
N ASP A 188 0.99 -12.62 -3.25
CA ASP A 188 0.30 -12.51 -4.53
C ASP A 188 0.74 -11.23 -5.22
N TYR A 189 1.20 -11.36 -6.48
CA TYR A 189 1.68 -10.21 -7.26
C TYR A 189 0.51 -9.50 -7.93
N PHE A 190 0.62 -8.19 -8.08
CA PHE A 190 -0.37 -7.39 -8.80
C PHE A 190 0.30 -6.46 -9.81
N ASN A 191 -0.46 -6.11 -10.85
CA ASN A 191 -0.12 -5.08 -11.81
C ASN A 191 -1.38 -4.28 -12.18
N GLY A 192 -1.21 -3.01 -12.50
CA GLY A 192 -2.29 -2.10 -12.84
C GLY A 192 -1.82 -0.91 -13.66
N ASP A 193 -2.75 -0.30 -14.39
CA ASP A 193 -2.49 0.94 -15.12
C ASP A 193 -2.97 2.12 -14.27
N ALA A 194 -2.16 3.18 -14.24
CA ALA A 194 -2.35 4.33 -13.37
C ALA A 194 -2.78 5.60 -14.11
N SER A 195 -2.92 5.58 -15.43
CA SER A 195 -3.48 6.72 -16.17
C SER A 195 -3.94 6.27 -17.56
N LEU A 196 -4.97 6.92 -18.09
CA LEU A 196 -5.37 6.77 -19.49
C LEU A 196 -4.62 7.75 -20.41
N ILE A 197 -3.96 8.76 -19.82
CA ILE A 197 -3.28 9.86 -20.52
C ILE A 197 -1.77 9.68 -20.46
N LEU A 198 -1.24 9.37 -19.27
CA LEU A 198 0.15 9.06 -19.05
C LEU A 198 0.37 7.55 -19.20
N ASP A 199 1.47 7.16 -19.85
CA ASP A 199 1.93 5.78 -19.82
C ASP A 199 2.56 5.51 -18.44
N ALA A 200 1.69 5.21 -17.47
CA ALA A 200 2.03 4.99 -16.08
C ALA A 200 1.30 3.77 -15.53
N GLY A 201 1.90 3.12 -14.53
CA GLY A 201 1.33 1.95 -13.90
C GLY A 201 1.86 1.66 -12.52
N LEU A 202 1.30 0.60 -11.94
CA LEU A 202 1.55 0.14 -10.59
C LEU A 202 1.84 -1.36 -10.62
N GLU A 203 2.96 -1.79 -10.06
CA GLU A 203 3.29 -3.19 -9.82
C GLU A 203 3.56 -3.38 -8.32
N GLY A 204 3.25 -4.55 -7.77
CA GLY A 204 3.67 -4.87 -6.40
C GLY A 204 3.33 -6.28 -6.00
N ALA A 205 3.36 -6.52 -4.69
CA ALA A 205 2.85 -7.75 -4.12
C ALA A 205 2.16 -7.51 -2.78
N THR A 206 1.10 -8.27 -2.50
CA THR A 206 0.44 -8.33 -1.19
C THR A 206 0.72 -9.68 -0.54
N ARG A 207 0.70 -9.74 0.79
CA ARG A 207 0.85 -10.99 1.53
C ARG A 207 -0.42 -11.81 1.46
N LYS A 208 -0.30 -13.12 1.24
CA LYS A 208 -1.43 -14.05 1.22
C LYS A 208 -2.17 -14.17 2.56
N THR A 209 -1.51 -13.81 3.67
CA THR A 209 -2.04 -14.01 5.02
C THR A 209 -3.02 -12.93 5.45
N ASP A 210 -2.78 -11.67 5.05
CA ASP A 210 -3.51 -10.49 5.52
C ASP A 210 -3.76 -9.45 4.44
N ASN A 211 -3.35 -9.70 3.20
CA ASN A 211 -3.45 -8.80 2.05
C ASN A 211 -2.70 -7.46 2.22
N GLU A 212 -1.80 -7.35 3.20
CA GLU A 212 -0.97 -6.16 3.33
C GLU A 212 0.09 -6.11 2.23
N VAL A 213 0.40 -4.89 1.79
CA VAL A 213 1.39 -4.63 0.74
C VAL A 213 2.79 -5.00 1.25
N ALA A 214 3.48 -5.87 0.52
CA ALA A 214 4.87 -6.23 0.77
C ALA A 214 5.86 -5.30 0.03
N TYR A 215 5.49 -4.81 -1.16
CA TYR A 215 6.19 -3.72 -1.85
C TYR A 215 5.32 -3.12 -2.95
N ILE A 216 5.67 -1.90 -3.37
CA ILE A 216 5.02 -1.16 -4.45
C ILE A 216 6.07 -0.58 -5.40
N ARG A 217 5.73 -0.59 -6.68
CA ARG A 217 6.47 0.02 -7.78
C ARG A 217 5.50 0.86 -8.59
N VAL A 218 5.59 2.17 -8.45
CA VAL A 218 4.88 3.11 -9.33
C VAL A 218 5.84 3.47 -10.45
N TYR A 219 5.39 3.40 -11.70
CA TYR A 219 6.22 3.72 -12.84
C TYR A 219 5.51 4.64 -13.82
N VAL A 220 6.29 5.48 -14.49
CA VAL A 220 5.80 6.43 -15.49
C VAL A 220 6.84 6.57 -16.61
N GLU A 221 6.36 6.71 -17.85
CA GLU A 221 7.20 7.07 -18.99
C GLU A 221 7.96 8.36 -18.67
N TYR A 222 9.26 8.37 -18.92
CA TYR A 222 10.17 9.43 -18.52
C TYR A 222 9.94 10.68 -19.37
N ASP A 223 9.19 11.59 -18.77
CA ASP A 223 9.23 13.03 -19.00
C ASP A 223 9.54 13.70 -17.66
N PHE A 224 10.39 14.73 -17.63
CA PHE A 224 10.94 15.25 -16.37
C PHE A 224 9.85 15.85 -15.47
N ASP A 225 8.84 16.50 -16.07
CA ASP A 225 7.79 17.21 -15.36
C ASP A 225 6.83 16.31 -14.56
N PRO A 226 6.28 15.18 -15.08
CA PRO A 226 5.37 14.33 -14.30
C PRO A 226 6.07 13.48 -13.22
N VAL A 227 7.36 13.17 -13.34
CA VAL A 227 8.03 12.17 -12.48
C VAL A 227 8.11 12.61 -11.01
N TRP A 228 8.52 13.85 -10.73
CA TRP A 228 8.64 14.32 -9.34
C TRP A 228 7.27 14.47 -8.67
N MET A 229 6.23 14.84 -9.43
CA MET A 229 4.87 14.92 -8.90
C MET A 229 4.30 13.54 -8.62
N ILE A 230 4.51 12.55 -9.50
CA ILE A 230 4.09 11.15 -9.25
C ILE A 230 4.85 10.56 -8.05
N PHE A 231 6.13 10.90 -7.89
CA PHE A 231 6.88 10.49 -6.72
C PHE A 231 6.34 11.13 -5.43
N ALA A 232 6.05 12.43 -5.44
CA ALA A 232 5.42 13.10 -4.31
C ALA A 232 4.04 12.50 -3.97
N ASN A 233 3.23 12.17 -4.99
CA ASN A 233 1.94 11.49 -4.79
C ASN A 233 2.11 10.12 -4.15
N THR A 234 3.10 9.35 -4.62
CA THR A 234 3.48 8.06 -4.02
C THR A 234 3.88 8.25 -2.57
N LEU A 235 4.67 9.27 -2.23
CA LEU A 235 5.05 9.58 -0.86
C LEU A 235 3.84 9.92 0.01
N GLN A 236 2.87 10.71 -0.47
CA GLN A 236 1.64 10.98 0.29
C GLN A 236 0.78 9.72 0.47
N ALA A 237 0.75 8.81 -0.50
CA ALA A 237 0.04 7.55 -0.36
C ALA A 237 0.67 6.63 0.71
N LEU A 238 2.01 6.61 0.77
CA LEU A 238 2.77 5.86 1.77
C LEU A 238 2.75 6.52 3.16
N TYR A 239 2.75 7.85 3.20
CA TYR A 239 2.79 8.69 4.40
C TYR A 239 1.68 9.75 4.32
N PRO A 240 0.43 9.39 4.68
CA PRO A 240 -0.73 10.28 4.52
C PRO A 240 -0.67 11.54 5.41
N GLU A 241 0.21 11.56 6.41
CA GLU A 241 0.49 12.73 7.24
C GLU A 241 1.40 13.77 6.55
N LEU A 242 2.04 13.43 5.42
CA LEU A 242 2.86 14.37 4.68
C LEU A 242 2.00 15.43 4.00
N SER A 243 2.33 16.70 4.26
CA SER A 243 1.80 17.78 3.47
C SER A 243 2.27 17.65 2.02
N LYS A 244 1.47 18.17 1.08
CA LYS A 244 1.84 18.23 -0.33
C LYS A 244 3.22 18.85 -0.55
N PHE A 245 3.51 19.96 0.12
CA PHE A 245 4.78 20.68 -0.09
C PHE A 245 5.97 19.88 0.43
N ASP A 246 5.84 19.21 1.58
CA ASP A 246 6.91 18.35 2.12
C ASP A 246 7.16 17.14 1.20
N ALA A 247 6.09 16.54 0.67
CA ALA A 247 6.21 15.41 -0.26
C ALA A 247 6.91 15.82 -1.57
N LEU A 248 6.57 17.01 -2.12
CA LEU A 248 7.23 17.55 -3.31
C LEU A 248 8.70 17.89 -3.04
N ASP A 249 9.00 18.52 -1.90
CA ASP A 249 10.37 18.85 -1.51
C ASP A 249 11.23 17.59 -1.38
N ILE A 250 10.72 16.56 -0.69
CA ILE A 250 11.39 15.25 -0.58
C ILE A 250 11.59 14.63 -1.96
N ALA A 251 10.57 14.61 -2.82
CA ALA A 251 10.65 14.02 -4.15
C ALA A 251 11.71 14.73 -5.03
N ILE A 252 11.71 16.06 -5.02
CA ILE A 252 12.67 16.89 -5.76
C ILE A 252 14.09 16.66 -5.23
N HIS A 253 14.28 16.66 -3.90
CA HIS A 253 15.58 16.39 -3.29
C HIS A 253 16.10 15.00 -3.64
N ALA A 254 15.27 13.96 -3.50
CA ALA A 254 15.65 12.59 -3.82
C ALA A 254 15.94 12.38 -5.31
N MET A 255 15.26 13.11 -6.21
CA MET A 255 15.57 13.12 -7.64
C MET A 255 16.87 13.86 -7.97
N ASN A 256 17.11 15.02 -7.36
CA ASN A 256 18.34 15.80 -7.58
C ASN A 256 19.58 15.07 -7.03
N ASP A 257 19.42 14.37 -5.91
CA ASP A 257 20.47 13.58 -5.29
C ASP A 257 20.64 12.18 -5.92
N TYR A 258 19.86 11.85 -6.96
CA TYR A 258 19.97 10.57 -7.64
C TYR A 258 21.34 10.41 -8.32
N LYS A 259 22.18 9.54 -7.77
CA LYS A 259 23.55 9.27 -8.27
C LYS A 259 23.64 8.07 -9.23
N GLY A 260 22.52 7.41 -9.51
CA GLY A 260 22.50 6.19 -10.33
C GLY A 260 23.10 4.96 -9.65
N ASP A 261 23.30 5.00 -8.33
CA ASP A 261 23.94 3.97 -7.51
C ASP A 261 22.98 2.86 -7.02
N ASN A 262 21.70 2.91 -7.42
CA ASN A 262 20.64 1.95 -7.08
C ASN A 262 20.42 1.74 -5.57
N LEU A 263 20.94 2.64 -4.73
CA LEU A 263 20.76 2.61 -3.28
C LEU A 263 19.39 3.16 -2.89
N TYR A 264 18.88 2.67 -1.76
CA TYR A 264 17.64 3.16 -1.18
C TYR A 264 17.87 4.39 -0.31
N THR A 265 16.92 5.30 -0.39
CA THR A 265 16.71 6.37 0.56
C THR A 265 15.61 5.94 1.53
N CYS A 266 15.90 5.98 2.83
CA CYS A 266 14.92 5.60 3.86
C CYS A 266 14.21 6.83 4.44
N ARG A 267 12.91 6.69 4.71
CA ARG A 267 12.15 7.57 5.61
C ARG A 267 11.37 6.67 6.56
N GLY A 268 11.49 6.87 7.87
CA GLY A 268 10.81 6.01 8.85
C GLY A 268 11.07 4.51 8.62
N ASP A 269 9.99 3.79 8.33
CA ASP A 269 9.90 2.35 8.11
C ASP A 269 9.89 1.92 6.64
N ILE A 270 9.86 2.85 5.67
CA ILE A 270 9.86 2.54 4.23
C ILE A 270 11.17 3.04 3.60
N ALA A 271 11.69 2.22 2.70
CA ALA A 271 12.83 2.51 1.87
C ALA A 271 12.37 2.66 0.42
N PHE A 272 12.83 3.70 -0.27
CA PHE A 272 12.48 3.95 -1.65
C PHE A 272 13.69 4.26 -2.52
N ARG A 273 13.58 4.00 -3.82
CA ARG A 273 14.59 4.37 -4.81
C ARG A 273 13.96 4.60 -6.18
N LEU A 274 14.69 5.34 -7.01
CA LEU A 274 14.34 5.63 -8.39
C LEU A 274 15.19 4.77 -9.33
N ILE A 275 14.55 4.14 -10.31
CA ILE A 275 15.24 3.22 -11.25
C ILE A 275 14.79 3.54 -12.67
N PRO A 276 15.69 4.02 -13.56
CA PRO A 276 15.37 4.18 -14.96
C PRO A 276 15.35 2.81 -15.64
N VAL A 277 14.28 2.49 -16.36
CA VAL A 277 14.11 1.24 -17.12
C VAL A 277 13.85 1.58 -18.57
N LYS A 278 14.47 0.84 -19.49
CA LYS A 278 14.11 0.89 -20.92
C LYS A 278 13.27 -0.32 -21.26
N LYS A 279 12.13 -0.10 -21.91
CA LYS A 279 11.22 -1.17 -22.33
C LYS A 279 10.77 -0.90 -23.76
N THR A 280 10.74 -1.95 -24.58
CA THR A 280 10.16 -1.87 -25.91
C THR A 280 8.66 -2.13 -25.82
N VAL A 281 7.85 -1.14 -26.16
CA VAL A 281 6.38 -1.22 -26.21
C VAL A 281 5.96 -0.92 -27.66
N ASP A 282 5.21 -1.84 -28.27
CA ASP A 282 4.76 -1.73 -29.68
C ASP A 282 5.88 -1.46 -30.71
N GLY A 283 7.08 -1.96 -30.43
CA GLY A 283 8.26 -1.77 -31.27
C GLY A 283 9.00 -0.44 -31.07
N VAL A 284 8.57 0.39 -30.12
CA VAL A 284 9.21 1.65 -29.73
C VAL A 284 9.93 1.48 -28.39
N GLU A 285 11.20 1.89 -28.31
CA GLU A 285 11.93 1.92 -27.03
C GLU A 285 11.45 3.13 -26.22
N LYS A 286 10.77 2.86 -25.11
CA LYS A 286 10.37 3.85 -24.12
C LYS A 286 11.27 3.75 -22.90
N THR A 287 11.50 4.89 -22.25
CA THR A 287 12.20 4.94 -20.96
C THR A 287 11.16 5.22 -19.89
N TYR A 288 11.19 4.47 -18.80
CA TYR A 288 10.34 4.66 -17.63
C TYR A 288 11.22 4.99 -16.43
N ILE A 289 10.68 5.77 -15.50
CA ILE A 289 11.22 5.87 -14.15
C ILE A 289 10.32 5.05 -13.24
N VAL A 290 10.92 4.13 -12.49
CA VAL A 290 10.24 3.31 -11.50
C VAL A 290 10.60 3.82 -10.11
N ILE A 291 9.58 4.22 -9.35
CA ILE A 291 9.65 4.52 -7.93
C ILE A 291 9.36 3.20 -7.21
N GLU A 292 10.41 2.54 -6.74
CA GLU A 292 10.27 1.33 -5.94
C GLU A 292 10.25 1.71 -4.45
N ALA A 293 9.23 1.25 -3.72
CA ALA A 293 9.10 1.35 -2.29
C ALA A 293 9.02 -0.05 -1.67
N VAL A 294 9.77 -0.26 -0.59
CA VAL A 294 9.85 -1.53 0.16
C VAL A 294 9.92 -1.25 1.67
N PRO A 295 9.44 -2.15 2.54
CA PRO A 295 9.68 -2.04 3.97
C PRO A 295 11.17 -2.03 4.28
N LYS A 296 11.63 -1.11 5.13
CA LYS A 296 13.06 -0.94 5.45
C LYS A 296 13.68 -2.22 6.03
N ASN A 297 12.92 -2.96 6.83
CA ASN A 297 13.35 -4.23 7.43
C ASN A 297 13.44 -5.39 6.40
N SER A 298 13.03 -5.17 5.15
CA SER A 298 13.10 -6.15 4.07
C SER A 298 14.38 -6.07 3.23
N ILE A 299 15.19 -5.02 3.43
CA ILE A 299 16.46 -4.80 2.73
C ILE A 299 17.66 -4.81 3.68
N ASN A 300 18.85 -5.10 3.15
CA ASN A 300 20.10 -5.05 3.91
C ASN A 300 20.54 -3.60 4.13
N GLU A 301 21.18 -3.32 5.27
CA GLU A 301 21.71 -1.98 5.58
C GLU A 301 22.72 -1.48 4.52
N SER A 302 23.45 -2.39 3.86
CA SER A 302 24.37 -2.05 2.77
C SER A 302 23.69 -1.51 1.51
N MET A 303 22.36 -1.68 1.39
CA MET A 303 21.56 -1.14 0.29
C MET A 303 21.03 0.26 0.59
N ILE A 304 21.24 0.79 1.80
CA ILE A 304 20.77 2.12 2.21
C ILE A 304 21.87 3.14 1.95
N GLY A 305 21.59 4.10 1.06
CA GLY A 305 22.54 5.18 0.71
C GLY A 305 22.33 6.45 1.53
N SER A 306 21.09 6.72 1.94
CA SER A 306 20.74 7.90 2.73
C SER A 306 19.49 7.66 3.58
N THR A 307 19.32 8.48 4.62
CA THR A 307 18.08 8.55 5.41
C THR A 307 17.61 9.99 5.40
N LEU A 308 16.35 10.20 5.07
CA LEU A 308 15.70 11.50 5.15
C LEU A 308 15.21 11.70 6.57
N GLU A 309 15.87 12.61 7.29
CA GLU A 309 15.34 13.08 8.57
C GLU A 309 14.22 14.09 8.33
N VAL A 310 13.26 14.13 9.24
CA VAL A 310 12.27 15.19 9.28
C VAL A 310 13.00 16.48 9.67
N THR A 311 13.32 17.33 8.70
CA THR A 311 13.54 18.74 9.00
C THR A 311 12.19 19.27 9.46
N ALA A 312 11.95 19.21 10.77
CA ALA A 312 10.86 19.95 11.37
C ALA A 312 11.07 21.40 10.96
N SER A 313 10.19 21.91 10.09
CA SER A 313 10.17 23.31 9.73
C SER A 313 9.80 24.07 10.99
N THR A 314 10.80 24.47 11.77
CA THR A 314 10.64 25.49 12.79
C THR A 314 10.25 26.75 12.04
N SER A 315 8.95 27.01 11.97
CA SER A 315 8.42 28.35 11.71
C SER A 315 9.02 29.27 12.77
N ALA A 316 10.14 29.88 12.44
CA ALA A 316 10.65 31.03 13.14
C ALA A 316 9.65 32.17 12.85
N VAL A 317 8.59 32.25 13.66
CA VAL A 317 7.94 33.51 13.95
C VAL A 317 9.02 34.36 14.61
N SER A 318 9.73 35.11 13.78
CA SER A 318 10.62 36.16 14.26
C SER A 318 9.70 37.27 14.75
N GLU A 319 9.52 37.35 16.07
CA GLU A 319 8.97 38.55 16.70
C GLU A 319 9.87 39.73 16.33
N GLU A 320 9.42 40.60 15.43
CA GLU A 320 9.96 41.94 15.30
C GLU A 320 9.70 42.69 16.61
N THR A 321 10.67 42.68 17.51
CA THR A 321 10.73 43.64 18.61
C THR A 321 11.29 44.95 18.07
N THR A 322 10.41 45.86 17.67
CA THR A 322 10.76 47.23 17.30
C THR A 322 11.21 48.00 18.55
N SER A 323 12.51 48.07 18.82
CA SER A 323 13.06 49.02 19.78
C SER A 323 13.44 50.32 19.06
N MET A 324 12.65 51.37 19.24
CA MET A 324 13.04 52.73 18.85
C MET A 324 14.15 53.26 19.77
N PRO A 325 15.17 53.96 19.25
CA PRO A 325 16.11 54.69 20.09
C PRO A 325 15.52 56.03 20.56
N GLU A 326 15.65 56.30 21.87
CA GLU A 326 15.42 57.61 22.47
C GLU A 326 16.41 58.64 21.93
N THR A 327 15.90 59.74 21.38
CA THR A 327 16.67 60.95 21.09
C THR A 327 16.72 61.80 22.36
N VAL A 328 17.92 61.98 22.90
CA VAL A 328 18.23 62.90 24.00
C VAL A 328 18.16 64.34 23.50
N THR A 329 17.43 65.18 24.23
CA THR A 329 17.36 66.66 24.11
C THR A 329 18.60 67.36 24.60
#